data_AF-A0A558SY74-F1
#
_entry.id   AF-A0A558SY74-F1
#
_cell.length_a   1.000
_cell.length_b   1.000
_cell.length_c   1.000
_cell.angle_alpha   90.00
_cell.angle_beta   90.00
_cell.angle_gamma   90.00
#
_symmetry.space_group_name_H-M   'P 1'
#
loop_
_entity.id
_entity.type
_entity.pdbx_description
1 polymer ?
#
loop_
_entity_poly.entity_id
_entity_poly.type
_entity_poly.pdbx_seq_one_letter_code
_entity_poly.pdbx_strand_id
1 'polypeptide(L)'
;MDTKGNINKPLHADYLNNKMKSIRKRHKELTHATPHKLRHTGATLAKKAGMSLEAISKALTHSDTGTTQIYVNTSNVVPMTVGEFALKSLKQ
;
A
#
# COMPACT_ATOMS: atom_id res chain seq x y z
N MET A 1 -13.01 5.19 -23.03
CA MET A 1 -13.19 5.81 -24.35
C MET A 1 -14.23 6.88 -24.15
N ASP A 2 -13.96 8.10 -24.61
CA ASP A 2 -15.08 9.01 -24.74
C ASP A 2 -16.08 8.39 -25.73
N THR A 3 -17.34 8.79 -25.63
CA THR A 3 -18.40 8.31 -26.52
C THR A 3 -18.23 8.79 -27.96
N LYS A 4 -17.16 9.56 -28.25
CA LYS A 4 -16.88 10.23 -29.51
C LYS A 4 -15.67 9.64 -30.26
N GLY A 5 -15.03 8.60 -29.72
CA GLY A 5 -13.90 7.91 -30.35
C GLY A 5 -12.54 8.62 -30.23
N ASN A 6 -12.39 9.68 -29.42
CA ASN A 6 -11.07 10.30 -29.27
C ASN A 6 -10.15 9.42 -28.41
N ILE A 7 -8.95 9.21 -28.95
CA ILE A 7 -7.87 8.50 -28.28
C ILE A 7 -7.06 9.46 -27.40
N ASN A 8 -6.26 8.91 -26.48
CA ASN A 8 -5.36 9.68 -25.60
C ASN A 8 -6.04 10.71 -24.68
N LYS A 9 -7.32 10.49 -24.33
CA LYS A 9 -8.03 11.27 -23.31
C LYS A 9 -7.98 10.57 -21.95
N PRO A 10 -8.00 11.32 -20.83
CA PRO A 10 -8.16 10.73 -19.50
C PRO A 10 -9.38 9.80 -19.46
N LEU A 11 -9.18 8.63 -18.86
CA LEU A 11 -10.27 7.68 -18.69
C LEU A 11 -11.20 8.15 -17.58
N HIS A 12 -12.46 7.74 -17.65
CA HIS A 12 -13.42 7.96 -16.57
C HIS A 12 -12.90 7.34 -15.26
N ALA A 13 -13.15 7.98 -14.12
CA ALA A 13 -12.67 7.51 -12.82
C ALA A 13 -13.08 6.05 -12.52
N ASP A 14 -14.30 5.67 -12.91
CA ASP A 14 -14.80 4.30 -12.73
C ASP A 14 -14.20 3.26 -13.65
N TYR A 15 -13.45 3.67 -14.68
CA TYR A 15 -12.91 2.73 -15.65
C TYR A 15 -12.10 1.62 -14.97
N LEU A 16 -11.22 1.99 -14.03
CA LEU A 16 -10.37 1.05 -13.33
C LEU A 16 -11.18 0.15 -12.40
N ASN A 17 -12.18 0.70 -11.70
CA ASN A 17 -13.10 -0.08 -10.87
C ASN A 17 -13.88 -1.12 -11.70
N ASN A 18 -14.32 -0.74 -12.90
CA ASN A 18 -15.02 -1.65 -13.80
C ASN A 18 -14.09 -2.74 -14.33
N LYS A 19 -12.82 -2.43 -14.63
CA LYS A 19 -11.82 -3.47 -14.97
C LYS A 19 -11.60 -4.45 -13.81
N MET A 20 -11.53 -3.95 -12.56
CA MET A 20 -11.44 -4.82 -11.38
C MET A 20 -12.68 -5.74 -11.23
N LYS A 21 -13.89 -5.24 -11.52
CA LYS A 21 -15.11 -6.06 -11.55
C LYS A 21 -15.02 -7.18 -12.60
N SER A 22 -14.51 -6.86 -13.79
CA SER A 22 -14.32 -7.85 -14.87
C SER A 22 -13.26 -8.91 -14.51
N ILE A 23 -12.20 -8.55 -13.80
CA ILE A 23 -11.21 -9.50 -13.28
C ILE A 23 -11.88 -10.45 -12.28
N ARG A 24 -12.61 -9.91 -11.29
CA ARG A 24 -13.35 -10.70 -10.29
C ARG A 24 -14.36 -11.66 -10.92
N LYS A 25 -15.02 -11.25 -12.01
CA LYS A 25 -15.97 -12.13 -12.72
C LYS A 25 -15.27 -13.34 -13.34
N ARG A 26 -14.04 -13.17 -13.84
CA ARG A 26 -13.24 -14.21 -14.48
C ARG A 26 -12.49 -15.09 -13.47
N HIS A 27 -12.14 -14.52 -12.32
CA HIS A 27 -11.32 -15.15 -11.27
C HIS A 27 -12.06 -15.05 -9.93
N LYS A 28 -13.00 -15.99 -9.70
CA LYS A 28 -13.84 -15.99 -8.50
C LYS A 28 -13.09 -16.44 -7.25
N GLU A 29 -11.99 -17.17 -7.44
CA GLU A 29 -11.07 -17.65 -6.42
C GLU A 29 -10.26 -16.53 -5.76
N LEU A 30 -10.12 -15.38 -6.42
CA LEU A 30 -9.36 -14.25 -5.90
C LEU A 30 -10.18 -13.44 -4.89
N THR A 31 -9.53 -13.04 -3.81
CA THR A 31 -10.09 -12.12 -2.81
C THR A 31 -10.52 -10.80 -3.46
N HIS A 32 -11.62 -10.22 -2.98
CA HIS A 32 -12.13 -8.96 -3.53
C HIS A 32 -11.15 -7.79 -3.34
N ALA A 33 -10.57 -7.36 -4.45
CA ALA A 33 -9.66 -6.21 -4.53
C ALA A 33 -10.32 -5.01 -5.25
N THR A 34 -9.86 -3.81 -4.87
CA THR A 34 -10.11 -2.54 -5.55
C THR A 34 -8.75 -1.88 -5.82
N PRO A 35 -8.66 -0.89 -6.72
CA PRO A 35 -7.39 -0.23 -7.00
C PRO A 35 -6.76 0.39 -5.74
N HIS A 36 -7.59 0.94 -4.86
CA HIS A 36 -7.13 1.49 -3.59
C HIS A 36 -6.56 0.40 -2.65
N LYS A 37 -7.21 -0.77 -2.55
CA LYS A 37 -6.66 -1.91 -1.78
C LYS A 37 -5.30 -2.37 -2.34
N LEU A 38 -5.14 -2.40 -3.66
CA LEU A 38 -3.86 -2.75 -4.30
C LEU A 38 -2.78 -1.71 -4.00
N ARG A 39 -3.13 -0.42 -3.94
CA ARG A 39 -2.22 0.64 -3.47
C ARG A 39 -1.74 0.39 -2.04
N HIS A 40 -2.63 -0.02 -1.13
CA HIS A 40 -2.24 -0.46 0.23
C HIS A 40 -1.28 -1.65 0.20
N THR A 41 -1.58 -2.68 -0.60
CA THR A 41 -0.72 -3.85 -0.74
C THR A 41 0.67 -3.47 -1.23
N GLY A 42 0.78 -2.56 -2.22
CA GLY A 42 2.05 -2.04 -2.70
C GLY A 42 2.87 -1.35 -1.61
N ALA A 43 2.24 -0.50 -0.80
CA ALA A 43 2.89 0.16 0.34
C ALA A 43 3.41 -0.84 1.38
N THR A 44 2.58 -1.84 1.74
CA THR A 44 2.96 -2.90 2.68
C THR A 44 4.13 -3.74 2.16
N LEU A 45 4.12 -4.11 0.87
CA LEU A 45 5.20 -4.88 0.26
C LEU A 45 6.51 -4.09 0.21
N ALA A 46 6.45 -2.79 -0.12
CA ALA A 46 7.62 -1.91 -0.09
C ALA A 46 8.23 -1.84 1.31
N LYS A 47 7.40 -1.72 2.36
CA LYS A 47 7.90 -1.74 3.74
C LYS A 47 8.55 -3.07 4.10
N LYS A 48 7.91 -4.19 3.74
CA LYS A 48 8.46 -5.54 3.97
C LYS A 48 9.78 -5.76 3.24
N ALA A 49 9.98 -5.13 2.09
CA ALA A 49 11.24 -5.12 1.35
C ALA A 49 12.33 -4.22 1.97
N GLY A 50 12.06 -3.59 3.12
CA GLY A 50 13.03 -2.77 3.84
C GLY A 50 13.04 -1.30 3.44
N MET A 51 12.11 -0.83 2.60
CA MET A 51 12.03 0.59 2.28
C MET A 51 11.64 1.42 3.50
N SER A 52 12.22 2.62 3.61
CA SER A 52 11.89 3.57 4.67
C SER A 52 10.46 4.08 4.51
N LEU A 53 9.82 4.49 5.63
CA LEU A 53 8.46 5.02 5.57
C LEU A 53 8.41 6.33 4.76
N GLU A 54 9.47 7.13 4.82
CA GLU A 54 9.63 8.40 4.11
C GLU A 54 9.69 8.15 2.60
N ALA A 55 10.46 7.16 2.16
CA ALA A 55 10.56 6.78 0.74
C ALA A 55 9.21 6.29 0.20
N ILE A 56 8.48 5.48 0.98
CA ILE A 56 7.14 5.02 0.63
C ILE A 56 6.15 6.20 0.61
N SER A 57 6.19 7.07 1.62
CA SER A 57 5.33 8.25 1.71
C SER A 57 5.51 9.18 0.52
N LYS A 58 6.77 9.40 0.11
CA LYS A 58 7.13 10.18 -1.08
C LYS A 58 6.60 9.52 -2.36
N ALA A 59 6.78 8.21 -2.51
CA ALA A 59 6.28 7.48 -3.68
C ALA A 59 4.74 7.48 -3.78
N LEU A 60 4.04 7.49 -2.65
CA LEU A 60 2.59 7.57 -2.58
C LEU A 60 2.05 9.02 -2.55
N THR A 61 2.93 10.02 -2.67
CA THR A 61 2.59 11.44 -2.64
C THR A 61 1.73 11.83 -1.42
N HIS A 62 2.04 11.26 -0.25
CA HIS A 62 1.35 11.60 0.99
C HIS A 62 2.00 12.83 1.63
N SER A 63 1.19 13.82 2.01
CA SER A 63 1.66 15.05 2.68
C SER A 63 2.07 14.81 4.14
N ASP A 64 1.55 13.75 4.75
CA ASP A 64 1.85 13.36 6.12
C ASP A 64 2.28 11.88 6.19
N THR A 65 3.36 11.61 6.94
CA THR A 65 3.90 10.27 7.14
C THR A 65 3.00 9.41 8.02
N GLY A 66 2.17 10.02 8.89
CA GLY A 66 1.13 9.33 9.65
C GLY A 66 0.12 8.60 8.75
N THR A 67 -0.19 9.19 7.59
CA THR A 67 -1.05 8.55 6.57
C THR A 67 -0.40 7.28 6.03
N THR A 68 0.91 7.25 5.84
CA THR A 68 1.65 6.06 5.35
C THR A 68 1.73 4.95 6.39
N GLN A 69 1.70 5.29 7.68
CA GLN A 69 1.72 4.31 8.76
C GLN A 69 0.46 3.45 8.80
N ILE A 70 -0.71 3.99 8.41
CA ILE A 70 -1.97 3.24 8.26
C ILE A 70 -1.89 2.22 7.10
N TYR A 71 -1.05 2.47 6.09
CA TYR A 71 -0.92 1.63 4.89
C TYR A 71 0.03 0.44 5.10
N VAL A 72 0.68 0.38 6.25
CA VAL A 72 1.69 -0.60 6.58
C VAL A 72 1.18 -1.45 7.74
N ASN A 73 0.65 -2.64 7.41
CA ASN A 73 0.29 -3.65 8.41
C ASN A 73 1.54 -4.37 8.96
N THR A 74 2.55 -3.62 9.39
CA THR A 74 3.75 -4.18 10.01
C THR A 74 4.02 -3.46 11.31
N SER A 75 4.27 -4.21 12.38
CA SER A 75 4.79 -3.65 13.63
C SER A 75 6.03 -2.81 13.35
N ASN A 76 6.16 -1.65 14.03
CA ASN A 76 7.38 -0.86 14.00
C ASN A 76 8.53 -1.75 14.51
N VAL A 77 9.37 -2.26 13.61
CA VAL A 77 10.58 -3.00 14.00
C VAL A 77 11.61 -1.94 14.39
N VAL A 78 11.73 -1.70 15.69
CA VAL A 78 12.85 -0.92 16.23
C VAL A 78 14.03 -1.89 16.32
N PRO A 79 15.18 -1.58 15.70
CA PRO A 79 16.39 -2.36 15.94
C PRO A 79 16.87 -2.07 17.36
N MET A 80 16.25 -2.74 18.33
CA MET A 80 16.75 -2.81 19.70
C MET A 80 17.75 -3.96 19.74
N THR A 81 18.98 -3.66 20.12
CA THR A 81 19.97 -4.73 20.27
C THR A 81 19.54 -5.65 21.40
N VAL A 82 19.79 -6.97 21.27
CA VAL A 82 19.50 -7.94 22.33
C VAL A 82 20.16 -7.55 23.66
N GLY A 83 21.32 -6.89 23.60
CA GLY A 83 22.00 -6.33 24.77
C GLY A 83 21.22 -5.22 25.47
N GLU A 84 20.65 -4.26 24.72
CA GLU A 84 19.81 -3.20 25.31
C GLU A 84 18.51 -3.74 25.90
N PHE A 85 17.89 -4.75 25.27
CA PHE A 85 16.70 -5.39 25.82
C PHE A 85 17.02 -6.09 27.15
N ALA A 86 18.08 -6.90 27.19
CA ALA A 86 18.50 -7.59 28.40
C ALA A 86 18.86 -6.61 29.54
N LEU A 87 19.60 -5.54 29.22
CA LEU A 87 19.97 -4.51 30.21
C LEU A 87 18.74 -3.80 30.80
N LYS A 88 17.71 -3.54 29.99
CA LYS A 88 16.47 -2.92 30.45
C LYS A 88 15.65 -3.86 31.34
N SER A 89 15.62 -5.15 31.03
CA SER A 89 14.96 -6.18 31.85
C SER A 89 15.66 -6.40 33.20
N LEU A 90 16.97 -6.18 33.28
CA LEU A 90 17.76 -6.33 34.51
C LEU A 90 17.67 -5.10 35.45
N LYS A 91 17.13 -3.98 34.97
CA LYS A 91 16.96 -2.73 35.76
C LYS A 91 15.53 -2.55 36.30
N GLN A 92 14.70 -3.59 36.25
CA GLN A 92 13.36 -3.62 36.87
C GLN A 92 13.40 -4.22 38.28
#